data_AF-A0A8J5MEA4-F1
#
_entry.id   AF-A0A8J5MEA4-F1
#
_cell.length_a   1.000
_cell.length_b   1.000
_cell.length_c   1.000
_cell.angle_alpha   90.00
_cell.angle_beta   90.00
_cell.angle_gamma   90.00
#
_symmetry.space_group_name_H-M   'P 1'
#
loop_
_entity.id
_entity.type
_entity.pdbx_description
1 polymer ?
#
loop_
_entity_poly.entity_id
_entity_poly.type
_entity_poly.pdbx_seq_one_letter_code
_entity_poly.pdbx_strand_id
1 'polypeptide(L)'
;MEFLYDTKRVSRGAFDEAMMDVATYSWVEEAMAFLCSKRCASRRAVNSAFMPTRSFSMVKNLYETYRDSKQAIIGAFKNAGHIDGFYDKTRARIVELLYEEVCLSPEVIGEALVVAARHGRIEVVELLLDDPRIRAGAICDAFVEAAGQKSNELMIFLCSEEQISADTIWSAFLKAVYSDQLGDGRQNVLQLVGKINFGCCTRSMRKEMLEVARTDAAKKFGQDIL
;
A
#
# COMPACT_ATOMS: atom_id res chain seq x y z
N MET A 1 28.79 -14.48 12.22
CA MET A 1 28.99 -13.06 11.83
C MET A 1 30.05 -12.38 12.70
N GLU A 2 29.95 -12.46 14.02
CA GLU A 2 30.87 -11.80 14.97
C GLU A 2 32.35 -12.11 14.73
N PHE A 3 32.72 -13.40 14.69
CA PHE A 3 34.09 -13.83 14.37
C PHE A 3 34.65 -13.21 13.07
N LEU A 4 33.84 -13.16 12.01
CA LEU A 4 34.26 -12.60 10.72
C LEU A 4 34.47 -11.09 10.81
N TYR A 5 33.59 -10.38 11.51
CA TYR A 5 33.73 -8.94 11.73
C TYR A 5 35.02 -8.59 12.48
N ASP A 6 35.33 -9.35 13.54
CA ASP A 6 36.49 -9.10 14.40
C ASP A 6 37.83 -9.25 13.67
N THR A 7 37.86 -9.99 12.56
CA THR A 7 39.04 -10.06 11.70
C THR A 7 39.40 -8.73 11.03
N LYS A 8 38.49 -7.74 11.02
CA LYS A 8 38.59 -6.47 10.27
C LYS A 8 38.79 -6.65 8.76
N ARG A 9 38.53 -7.85 8.22
CA ARG A 9 38.67 -8.16 6.79
C ARG A 9 37.36 -8.02 6.00
N VAL A 10 36.25 -7.77 6.69
CA VAL A 10 34.94 -7.58 6.04
C VAL A 10 34.90 -6.20 5.41
N SER A 11 34.77 -6.15 4.09
CA SER A 11 34.65 -4.89 3.36
C SER A 11 33.28 -4.25 3.61
N ARG A 12 33.20 -2.93 3.40
CA ARG A 12 31.92 -2.22 3.44
C ARG A 12 30.91 -2.77 2.42
N GLY A 13 31.38 -3.19 1.24
CA GLY A 13 30.53 -3.79 0.21
C GLY A 13 29.92 -5.12 0.67
N ALA A 14 30.71 -5.97 1.32
CA ALA A 14 30.21 -7.21 1.91
C ALA A 14 29.20 -6.96 3.05
N PHE A 15 29.37 -5.87 3.80
CA PHE A 15 28.38 -5.42 4.80
C PHE A 15 27.06 -4.98 4.15
N ASP A 16 27.15 -4.22 3.06
CA ASP A 16 25.98 -3.75 2.32
C ASP A 16 25.19 -4.93 1.74
N GLU A 17 25.88 -5.90 1.15
CA GLU A 17 25.27 -7.14 0.64
C GLU A 17 24.61 -7.95 1.76
N ALA A 18 25.34 -8.21 2.86
CA ALA A 18 24.79 -8.92 4.00
C ALA A 18 23.54 -8.23 4.59
N MET A 19 23.53 -6.89 4.62
CA MET A 19 22.39 -6.10 5.06
C MET A 19 21.17 -6.27 4.16
N MET A 20 21.37 -6.27 2.85
CA MET A 20 20.30 -6.49 1.88
C MET A 20 19.78 -7.93 1.94
N ASP A 21 20.67 -8.92 2.00
CA ASP A 21 20.30 -10.33 2.08
C ASP A 21 19.50 -10.62 3.34
N VAL A 22 20.00 -10.23 4.51
CA VAL A 22 19.29 -10.45 5.78
C VAL A 22 17.90 -9.83 5.77
N ALA A 23 17.75 -8.63 5.20
CA ALA A 23 16.46 -7.95 5.09
C ALA A 23 15.42 -8.72 4.23
N THR A 24 15.85 -9.61 3.34
CA THR A 24 14.93 -10.47 2.57
C THR A 24 14.46 -11.71 3.35
N TYR A 25 15.19 -12.13 4.38
CA TYR A 25 14.94 -13.37 5.13
C TYR A 25 14.51 -13.07 6.57
N SER A 26 13.21 -13.18 6.82
CA SER A 26 12.58 -12.79 8.10
C SER A 26 12.98 -13.62 9.33
N TRP A 27 13.67 -14.76 9.16
CA TRP A 27 14.11 -15.62 10.27
C TRP A 27 15.53 -15.30 10.77
N VAL A 28 16.18 -14.25 10.25
CA VAL A 28 17.56 -13.90 10.59
C VAL A 28 17.63 -12.60 11.42
N GLU A 29 16.72 -12.44 12.38
CA GLU A 29 16.59 -11.21 13.19
C GLU A 29 17.86 -10.89 13.99
N GLU A 30 18.53 -11.90 14.52
CA GLU A 30 19.79 -11.74 15.26
C GLU A 30 20.92 -11.19 14.37
N ALA A 31 21.01 -11.66 13.12
CA ALA A 31 21.98 -11.11 12.18
C ALA A 31 21.65 -9.66 11.85
N MET A 32 20.37 -9.31 11.75
CA MET A 32 19.95 -7.93 11.51
C MET A 32 20.32 -7.02 12.67
N ALA A 33 20.04 -7.45 13.91
CA ALA A 33 20.43 -6.75 15.11
C ALA A 33 21.95 -6.56 15.17
N PHE A 34 22.72 -7.61 14.85
CA PHE A 34 24.17 -7.54 14.76
C PHE A 34 24.63 -6.51 13.73
N LEU A 35 24.13 -6.55 12.48
CA LEU A 35 24.51 -5.62 11.42
C LEU A 35 24.16 -4.17 11.77
N CYS A 36 22.97 -3.94 12.34
CA CYS A 36 22.56 -2.64 12.88
C CYS A 36 23.52 -2.15 13.98
N SER A 37 23.88 -3.00 14.94
CA SER A 37 24.78 -2.63 16.05
C SER A 37 26.15 -2.11 15.58
N LYS A 38 26.65 -2.61 14.44
CA LYS A 38 27.96 -2.19 13.91
C LYS A 38 27.91 -0.89 13.10
N ARG A 39 26.73 -0.45 12.66
CA ARG A 39 26.50 0.80 11.88
C ARG A 39 27.43 0.98 10.66
N CYS A 40 27.88 -0.13 10.06
CA CYS A 40 28.85 -0.13 8.96
C CYS A 40 28.21 -0.03 7.57
N ALA A 41 26.92 -0.36 7.46
CA ALA A 41 26.18 -0.33 6.20
C ALA A 41 26.10 1.10 5.62
N SER A 42 26.16 1.21 4.30
CA SER A 42 25.90 2.47 3.60
C SER A 42 24.43 2.88 3.70
N ARG A 43 24.17 4.18 3.56
CA ARG A 43 22.79 4.70 3.50
C ARG A 43 21.97 4.03 2.39
N ARG A 44 22.62 3.72 1.25
CA ARG A 44 21.98 3.00 0.13
C ARG A 44 21.54 1.60 0.56
N ALA A 45 22.43 0.85 1.21
CA ALA A 45 22.11 -0.50 1.68
C ALA A 45 21.01 -0.49 2.74
N VAL A 46 21.05 0.46 3.68
CA VAL A 46 19.99 0.65 4.68
C VAL A 46 18.65 0.95 4.02
N ASN A 47 18.59 1.95 3.13
CA ASN A 47 17.36 2.28 2.40
C ASN A 47 16.83 1.07 1.62
N SER A 48 17.73 0.30 0.98
CA SER A 48 17.36 -0.91 0.24
C SER A 48 16.86 -2.02 1.15
N ALA A 49 17.43 -2.17 2.36
CA ALA A 49 17.02 -3.17 3.36
C ALA A 49 15.63 -2.90 3.94
N PHE A 50 15.21 -1.64 4.06
CA PHE A 50 13.84 -1.32 4.48
C PHE A 50 12.77 -1.82 3.49
N MET A 51 13.11 -2.01 2.21
CA MET A 51 12.14 -2.37 1.17
C MET A 51 11.61 -3.81 1.29
N PRO A 52 12.46 -4.86 1.32
CA PRO A 52 11.98 -6.23 1.41
C PRO A 52 11.59 -6.66 2.83
N THR A 53 11.98 -5.91 3.87
CA THR A 53 11.80 -6.34 5.27
C THR A 53 10.32 -6.54 5.60
N ARG A 54 9.99 -7.73 6.11
CA ARG A 54 8.63 -8.13 6.49
C ARG A 54 8.41 -8.25 8.00
N SER A 55 9.48 -8.33 8.78
CA SER A 55 9.40 -8.39 10.25
C SER A 55 9.34 -6.99 10.84
N PHE A 56 8.36 -6.75 11.71
CA PHE A 56 8.29 -5.53 12.52
C PHE A 56 9.56 -5.33 13.35
N SER A 57 10.10 -6.38 13.97
CA SER A 57 11.31 -6.31 14.79
C SER A 57 12.51 -5.80 13.99
N MET A 58 12.67 -6.27 12.75
CA MET A 58 13.76 -5.86 11.88
C MET A 58 13.60 -4.42 11.38
N VAL A 59 12.37 -4.01 11.01
CA VAL A 59 12.08 -2.60 10.66
C VAL A 59 12.33 -1.69 11.85
N LYS A 60 11.94 -2.11 13.05
CA LYS A 60 12.19 -1.38 14.29
C LYS A 60 13.69 -1.23 14.56
N ASN A 61 14.48 -2.31 14.47
CA ASN A 61 15.93 -2.26 14.63
C ASN A 61 16.60 -1.31 13.62
N LEU A 62 16.18 -1.38 12.36
CA LEU A 62 16.63 -0.48 11.31
C LEU A 62 16.31 0.98 11.63
N TYR A 63 15.07 1.24 12.03
CA TYR A 63 14.57 2.58 12.38
C TYR A 63 15.31 3.16 13.59
N GLU A 64 15.45 2.40 14.68
CA GLU A 64 16.14 2.84 15.89
C GLU A 64 17.63 3.15 15.62
N THR A 65 18.26 2.42 14.70
CA THR A 65 19.68 2.58 14.38
C THR A 65 19.95 3.72 13.38
N TYR A 66 19.02 3.93 12.45
CA TYR A 66 19.18 4.82 11.29
C TYR A 66 18.07 5.87 11.18
N ARG A 67 17.49 6.29 12.31
CA ARG A 67 16.37 7.24 12.40
C ARG A 67 16.59 8.55 11.64
N ASP A 68 17.83 9.02 11.56
CA ASP A 68 18.16 10.27 10.85
C ASP A 68 18.01 10.16 9.31
N SER A 69 17.80 8.95 8.77
CA SER A 69 17.60 8.74 7.33
C SER A 69 16.14 8.94 6.94
N LYS A 70 15.79 10.19 6.61
CA LYS A 70 14.44 10.55 6.12
C LYS A 70 13.97 9.68 4.94
N GLN A 71 14.87 9.37 4.00
CA GLN A 71 14.55 8.53 2.85
C GLN A 71 14.23 7.08 3.26
N ALA A 72 14.92 6.56 4.27
CA ALA A 72 14.65 5.22 4.78
C ALA A 72 13.25 5.15 5.41
N ILE A 73 12.90 6.16 6.23
CA ILE A 73 11.58 6.28 6.86
C ILE A 73 10.47 6.36 5.79
N ILE A 74 10.61 7.27 4.82
CA ILE A 74 9.62 7.43 3.74
C ILE A 74 9.48 6.13 2.93
N GLY A 75 10.59 5.49 2.59
CA GLY A 75 10.57 4.22 1.85
C GLY A 75 9.87 3.11 2.63
N ALA A 76 10.24 2.92 3.89
CA ALA A 76 9.64 1.92 4.77
C ALA A 76 8.13 2.12 4.94
N PHE A 77 7.72 3.37 5.14
CA PHE A 77 6.32 3.77 5.27
C PHE A 77 5.52 3.42 4.02
N LYS A 78 6.00 3.79 2.82
CA LYS A 78 5.34 3.45 1.56
C LYS A 78 5.25 1.94 1.31
N ASN A 79 6.32 1.19 1.63
CA ASN A 79 6.32 -0.27 1.44
C ASN A 79 5.37 -1.00 2.36
N ALA A 80 5.08 -0.44 3.54
CA ALA A 80 4.11 -1.03 4.44
C ALA A 80 2.73 -1.18 3.78
N GLY A 81 2.38 -0.32 2.81
CA GLY A 81 1.17 -0.42 2.00
C GLY A 81 1.25 -1.35 0.77
N HIS A 82 2.44 -1.82 0.35
CA HIS A 82 2.65 -2.45 -0.96
C HIS A 82 2.55 -3.99 -1.00
N ILE A 83 3.02 -4.69 0.04
CA ILE A 83 3.38 -6.12 -0.10
C ILE A 83 2.21 -7.09 0.11
N ASP A 84 2.14 -8.10 -0.76
CA ASP A 84 1.17 -9.20 -0.73
C ASP A 84 1.40 -10.21 0.43
N GLY A 85 0.32 -10.72 1.05
CA GLY A 85 0.38 -11.74 2.12
C GLY A 85 -0.38 -11.46 3.43
N PHE A 86 -0.53 -12.53 4.25
CA PHE A 86 -1.34 -12.68 5.49
C PHE A 86 -0.93 -11.82 6.71
N TYR A 87 -0.19 -10.73 6.53
CA TYR A 87 0.48 -10.02 7.64
C TYR A 87 -0.01 -8.58 7.87
N ASP A 88 -1.31 -8.31 7.67
CA ASP A 88 -1.86 -6.95 7.77
C ASP A 88 -1.59 -6.27 9.11
N LYS A 89 -1.71 -7.00 10.22
CA LYS A 89 -1.40 -6.47 11.57
C LYS A 89 0.06 -6.01 11.72
N THR A 90 1.00 -6.71 11.09
CA THR A 90 2.42 -6.34 11.13
C THR A 90 2.67 -5.06 10.34
N ARG A 91 1.93 -4.87 9.23
CA ARG A 91 2.03 -3.67 8.39
C ARG A 91 1.43 -2.45 9.09
N ALA A 92 0.24 -2.57 9.67
CA ALA A 92 -0.35 -1.52 10.49
C ALA A 92 0.63 -1.05 11.59
N ARG A 93 1.26 -1.99 12.31
CA ARG A 93 2.30 -1.68 13.32
C ARG A 93 3.53 -0.94 12.77
N ILE A 94 3.96 -1.26 11.54
CA ILE A 94 5.06 -0.51 10.89
C ILE A 94 4.62 0.91 10.55
N VAL A 95 3.40 1.07 10.04
CA VAL A 95 2.84 2.39 9.75
C VAL A 95 2.72 3.19 11.05
N GLU A 96 2.14 2.63 12.11
CA GLU A 96 2.07 3.22 13.46
C GLU A 96 3.44 3.68 13.96
N LEU A 97 4.47 2.83 13.84
CA LEU A 97 5.83 3.16 14.29
C LEU A 97 6.40 4.39 13.58
N LEU A 98 6.08 4.58 12.30
CA LEU A 98 6.70 5.60 11.46
C LEU A 98 5.84 6.86 11.28
N TYR A 99 4.55 6.79 11.60
CA TYR A 99 3.53 7.79 11.25
C TYR A 99 3.75 9.19 11.86
N GLU A 100 4.36 9.25 13.05
CA GLU A 100 4.65 10.51 13.76
C GLU A 100 5.94 11.21 13.28
N GLU A 101 6.61 10.67 12.26
CA GLU A 101 7.86 11.24 11.77
C GLU A 101 7.66 12.52 10.96
N VAL A 102 8.39 13.57 11.35
CA VAL A 102 8.33 14.92 10.75
C VAL A 102 8.63 14.92 9.24
N CYS A 103 9.30 13.88 8.71
CA CYS A 103 9.59 13.76 7.29
C CYS A 103 8.42 13.26 6.44
N LEU A 104 7.31 12.83 7.04
CA LEU A 104 6.11 12.40 6.32
C LEU A 104 5.23 13.62 6.00
N SER A 105 5.32 14.07 4.75
CA SER A 105 4.46 15.14 4.24
C SER A 105 3.04 14.60 3.94
N PRO A 106 2.03 15.48 3.86
CA PRO A 106 0.66 15.09 3.47
C PRO A 106 0.62 14.28 2.16
N GLU A 107 1.50 14.59 1.20
CA GLU A 107 1.61 13.89 -0.07
C GLU A 107 2.12 12.46 0.10
N VAL A 108 3.11 12.24 0.98
CA VAL A 108 3.63 10.89 1.27
C VAL A 108 2.56 10.02 1.92
N ILE A 109 1.77 10.61 2.81
CA ILE A 109 0.68 9.94 3.54
C ILE A 109 -0.47 9.61 2.57
N GLY A 110 -0.84 10.56 1.71
CA GLY A 110 -1.82 10.34 0.66
C GLY A 110 -1.38 9.25 -0.33
N GLU A 111 -0.12 9.23 -0.76
CA GLU A 111 0.40 8.17 -1.62
C GLU A 111 0.37 6.80 -0.95
N ALA A 112 0.71 6.72 0.35
CA ALA A 112 0.62 5.49 1.12
C ALA A 112 -0.82 4.98 1.24
N LEU A 113 -1.80 5.89 1.42
CA LEU A 113 -3.23 5.56 1.41
C LEU A 113 -3.64 4.94 0.07
N VAL A 114 -3.25 5.57 -1.05
CA VAL A 114 -3.56 5.09 -2.41
C VAL A 114 -2.95 3.71 -2.67
N VAL A 115 -1.69 3.51 -2.24
CA VAL A 115 -1.01 2.22 -2.36
C VAL A 115 -1.70 1.15 -1.50
N ALA A 116 -2.01 1.45 -0.24
CA ALA A 116 -2.71 0.53 0.65
C ALA A 116 -4.08 0.13 0.07
N ALA A 117 -4.82 1.08 -0.50
CA ALA A 117 -6.11 0.83 -1.13
C ALA A 117 -5.98 -0.04 -2.40
N ARG A 118 -4.98 0.23 -3.24
CA ARG A 118 -4.65 -0.60 -4.41
C ARG A 118 -4.37 -2.04 -4.02
N HIS A 119 -3.81 -2.30 -2.85
CA HIS A 119 -3.48 -3.64 -2.38
C HIS A 119 -4.51 -4.22 -1.40
N GLY A 120 -5.66 -3.56 -1.20
CA GLY A 120 -6.74 -4.07 -0.36
C GLY A 120 -6.44 -4.09 1.14
N ARG A 121 -5.48 -3.28 1.62
CA ARG A 121 -4.98 -3.28 3.00
C ARG A 121 -5.87 -2.46 3.93
N ILE A 122 -7.01 -3.04 4.33
CA ILE A 122 -8.05 -2.35 5.11
C ILE A 122 -7.47 -1.74 6.40
N GLU A 123 -6.72 -2.49 7.21
CA GLU A 123 -6.19 -2.00 8.49
C GLU A 123 -5.21 -0.82 8.32
N VAL A 124 -4.46 -0.78 7.21
CA VAL A 124 -3.57 0.35 6.90
C VAL A 124 -4.39 1.54 6.41
N VAL A 125 -5.43 1.31 5.61
CA VAL A 125 -6.32 2.37 5.14
C VAL A 125 -7.10 2.99 6.30
N GLU A 126 -7.61 2.18 7.23
CA GLU A 126 -8.27 2.62 8.46
C GLU A 126 -7.36 3.56 9.25
N LEU A 127 -6.13 3.13 9.52
CA LEU A 127 -5.18 3.92 10.27
C LEU A 127 -4.83 5.25 9.58
N LEU A 128 -4.68 5.24 8.25
CA LEU A 128 -4.30 6.44 7.51
C LEU A 128 -5.46 7.42 7.36
N LEU A 129 -6.71 6.95 7.16
CA LEU A 129 -7.86 7.84 6.91
C LEU A 129 -8.21 8.76 8.08
N ASP A 130 -7.83 8.40 9.31
CA ASP A 130 -7.98 9.27 10.48
C ASP A 130 -7.01 10.47 10.47
N ASP A 131 -6.05 10.51 9.53
CA ASP A 131 -5.08 11.61 9.42
C ASP A 131 -5.71 12.88 8.83
N PRO A 132 -5.80 13.98 9.60
CA PRO A 132 -6.38 15.24 9.11
C PRO A 132 -5.55 15.91 8.00
N ARG A 133 -4.31 15.46 7.75
CA ARG A 133 -3.45 15.96 6.67
C ARG A 133 -3.87 15.39 5.31
N ILE A 134 -4.66 14.32 5.27
CA ILE A 134 -5.08 13.70 4.01
C ILE A 134 -6.04 14.61 3.25
N ARG A 135 -5.71 14.84 1.98
CA ARG A 135 -6.52 15.66 1.08
C ARG A 135 -7.58 14.80 0.41
N ALA A 136 -8.73 15.40 0.10
CA ALA A 136 -9.82 14.78 -0.64
C ALA A 136 -9.40 14.06 -1.93
N GLY A 137 -8.43 14.63 -2.66
CA GLY A 137 -7.88 14.01 -3.86
C GLY A 137 -7.25 12.64 -3.60
N ALA A 138 -6.50 12.48 -2.51
CA ALA A 138 -5.90 11.19 -2.16
C ALA A 138 -6.96 10.15 -1.77
N ILE A 139 -8.05 10.58 -1.13
CA ILE A 139 -9.20 9.70 -0.82
C ILE A 139 -9.90 9.26 -2.12
N CYS A 140 -10.09 10.18 -3.08
CA CYS A 140 -10.63 9.86 -4.40
C CYS A 140 -9.75 8.86 -5.15
N ASP A 141 -8.43 9.07 -5.18
CA ASP A 141 -7.49 8.17 -5.84
C ASP A 141 -7.50 6.79 -5.16
N ALA A 142 -7.50 6.75 -3.83
CA ALA A 142 -7.60 5.51 -3.06
C ALA A 142 -8.91 4.75 -3.36
N PHE A 143 -10.03 5.47 -3.44
CA PHE A 143 -11.33 4.89 -3.80
C PHE A 143 -11.31 4.27 -5.21
N VAL A 144 -10.72 4.96 -6.18
CA VAL A 144 -10.57 4.45 -7.55
C VAL A 144 -9.66 3.22 -7.58
N GLU A 145 -8.56 3.21 -6.83
CA GLU A 145 -7.68 2.05 -6.69
C GLU A 145 -8.37 0.85 -6.03
N ALA A 146 -9.15 1.08 -4.97
CA ALA A 146 -9.89 0.04 -4.27
C ALA A 146 -10.94 -0.64 -5.17
N ALA A 147 -11.50 0.07 -6.15
CA ALA A 147 -12.48 -0.48 -7.09
C ALA A 147 -11.92 -1.57 -8.01
N GLY A 148 -10.61 -1.56 -8.27
CA GLY A 148 -9.92 -2.64 -8.98
C GLY A 148 -9.70 -3.89 -8.12
N GLN A 149 -10.06 -3.85 -6.83
CA GLN A 149 -9.92 -4.94 -5.89
C GLN A 149 -11.27 -5.58 -5.54
N LYS A 150 -11.24 -6.80 -4.98
CA LYS A 150 -12.44 -7.53 -4.55
C LYS A 150 -13.07 -7.00 -3.26
N SER A 151 -12.66 -5.84 -2.75
CA SER A 151 -13.05 -5.37 -1.42
C SER A 151 -14.14 -4.31 -1.47
N ASN A 152 -15.40 -4.76 -1.43
CA ASN A 152 -16.57 -3.92 -1.16
C ASN A 152 -16.41 -3.10 0.12
N GLU A 153 -15.90 -3.77 1.16
CA GLU A 153 -15.74 -3.20 2.49
C GLU A 153 -14.81 -2.00 2.46
N LEU A 154 -13.67 -2.12 1.75
CA LEU A 154 -12.73 -1.03 1.57
C LEU A 154 -13.35 0.16 0.80
N MET A 155 -14.11 -0.13 -0.26
CA MET A 155 -14.80 0.92 -1.00
C MET A 155 -15.85 1.64 -0.16
N ILE A 156 -16.65 0.90 0.64
CA ILE A 156 -17.62 1.49 1.58
C ILE A 156 -16.92 2.35 2.61
N PHE A 157 -15.81 1.87 3.16
CA PHE A 157 -15.03 2.56 4.18
C PHE A 157 -14.46 3.89 3.66
N LEU A 158 -13.92 3.90 2.44
CA LEU A 158 -13.43 5.12 1.77
C LEU A 158 -14.56 6.10 1.38
N CYS A 159 -15.83 5.68 1.48
CA CYS A 159 -16.97 6.41 0.95
C CYS A 159 -17.70 7.31 1.95
N SER A 160 -17.00 7.87 2.94
CA SER A 160 -17.61 8.74 3.95
C SER A 160 -18.15 10.06 3.35
N GLU A 161 -19.42 9.97 2.92
CA GLU A 161 -20.50 10.91 2.58
C GLU A 161 -20.25 12.28 1.89
N GLU A 162 -19.05 12.88 1.83
CA GLU A 162 -18.90 14.24 1.25
C GLU A 162 -17.73 14.46 0.27
N GLN A 163 -16.83 13.49 0.08
CA GLN A 163 -15.61 13.71 -0.71
C GLN A 163 -15.57 13.02 -2.08
N ILE A 164 -16.48 12.08 -2.35
CA ILE A 164 -16.48 11.30 -3.59
C ILE A 164 -17.38 11.94 -4.65
N SER A 165 -16.77 12.45 -5.72
CA SER A 165 -17.48 13.07 -6.85
C SER A 165 -18.06 12.03 -7.82
N ALA A 166 -19.01 12.46 -8.67
CA ALA A 166 -19.55 11.61 -9.74
C ALA A 166 -18.46 11.10 -10.69
N ASP A 167 -17.48 11.97 -11.02
CA ASP A 167 -16.35 11.63 -11.88
C ASP A 167 -15.42 10.59 -11.23
N THR A 168 -15.25 10.68 -9.91
CA THR A 168 -14.50 9.68 -9.13
C THR A 168 -15.20 8.32 -9.19
N ILE A 169 -16.53 8.28 -9.04
CA ILE A 169 -17.32 7.04 -9.14
C ILE A 169 -17.23 6.45 -10.55
N TRP A 170 -17.31 7.29 -11.58
CA TRP A 170 -17.13 6.85 -12.96
C TRP A 170 -15.73 6.28 -13.21
N SER A 171 -14.69 6.95 -12.70
CA SER A 171 -13.31 6.47 -12.80
C SER A 171 -13.10 5.13 -12.09
N ALA A 172 -13.69 4.97 -10.90
CA ALA A 172 -13.70 3.72 -10.15
C ALA A 172 -14.42 2.61 -10.92
N PHE A 173 -15.57 2.91 -11.53
CA PHE A 173 -16.31 1.99 -12.39
C PHE A 173 -15.46 1.53 -13.58
N LEU A 174 -14.88 2.45 -14.34
CA LEU A 174 -14.02 2.11 -15.47
C LEU A 174 -12.81 1.29 -15.03
N LYS A 175 -12.18 1.64 -13.91
CA LYS A 175 -11.08 0.87 -13.34
C LYS A 175 -11.49 -0.55 -13.02
N ALA A 176 -12.63 -0.76 -12.36
CA ALA A 176 -13.18 -2.09 -12.07
C ALA A 176 -13.54 -2.87 -13.35
N VAL A 177 -13.91 -2.19 -14.43
CA VAL A 177 -14.18 -2.82 -15.73
C VAL A 177 -12.89 -3.31 -16.38
N TYR A 178 -11.85 -2.48 -16.42
CA TYR A 178 -10.60 -2.76 -17.13
C TYR A 178 -9.52 -3.44 -16.29
N SER A 179 -9.66 -3.49 -14.97
CA SER A 179 -8.86 -4.37 -14.13
C SER A 179 -9.29 -5.81 -14.44
N ASP A 180 -8.38 -6.60 -15.02
CA ASP A 180 -8.63 -7.98 -15.48
C ASP A 180 -8.95 -8.98 -14.33
N GLN A 181 -9.14 -8.46 -13.12
CA GLN A 181 -9.34 -9.20 -11.88
C GLN A 181 -10.82 -9.21 -11.49
N LEU A 182 -11.51 -10.26 -11.93
CA LEU A 182 -12.80 -10.77 -11.43
C LEU A 182 -14.03 -9.83 -11.45
N GLY A 183 -15.15 -10.38 -11.94
CA GLY A 183 -16.44 -9.68 -12.09
C GLY A 183 -17.05 -9.07 -10.83
N ASP A 184 -16.50 -9.35 -9.65
CA ASP A 184 -16.95 -8.82 -8.36
C ASP A 184 -16.73 -7.31 -8.25
N GLY A 185 -15.60 -6.74 -8.71
CA GLY A 185 -15.34 -5.30 -8.60
C GLY A 185 -16.39 -4.42 -9.29
N ARG A 186 -16.93 -4.87 -10.42
CA ARG A 186 -18.02 -4.18 -11.14
C ARG A 186 -19.31 -4.20 -10.33
N GLN A 187 -19.64 -5.37 -9.80
CA GLN A 187 -20.83 -5.55 -8.95
C GLN A 187 -20.71 -4.73 -7.67
N ASN A 188 -19.50 -4.60 -7.14
CA ASN A 188 -19.19 -3.81 -5.96
C ASN A 188 -19.52 -2.33 -6.19
N VAL A 189 -19.00 -1.73 -7.27
CA VAL A 189 -19.29 -0.33 -7.62
C VAL A 189 -20.79 -0.12 -7.88
N LEU A 190 -21.45 -1.04 -8.59
CA LEU A 190 -22.89 -0.95 -8.86
C LEU A 190 -23.74 -1.08 -7.59
N GLN A 191 -23.39 -1.99 -6.68
CA GLN A 191 -24.04 -2.11 -5.38
C GLN A 191 -23.82 -0.86 -4.54
N LEU A 192 -22.61 -0.27 -4.58
CA LEU A 192 -22.29 0.96 -3.86
C LEU A 192 -23.14 2.13 -4.36
N VAL A 193 -23.24 2.31 -5.68
CA VAL A 193 -24.09 3.34 -6.32
C VAL A 193 -25.59 3.11 -6.05
N GLY A 194 -26.00 1.87 -5.81
CA GLY A 194 -27.37 1.51 -5.42
C GLY A 194 -27.68 1.74 -3.94
N LYS A 195 -26.68 1.55 -3.05
CA LYS A 195 -26.81 1.65 -1.59
C LYS A 195 -26.56 3.06 -1.07
N ILE A 196 -25.54 3.72 -1.59
CA ILE A 196 -25.17 5.09 -1.22
C ILE A 196 -25.90 6.00 -2.21
N ASN A 197 -26.81 6.82 -1.70
CA ASN A 197 -27.52 7.78 -2.52
C ASN A 197 -26.59 8.95 -2.82
N PHE A 198 -25.59 8.72 -3.68
CA PHE A 198 -24.75 9.77 -4.20
C PHE A 198 -25.65 10.76 -4.95
N GLY A 199 -26.00 11.88 -4.34
CA GLY A 199 -26.75 12.95 -4.99
C GLY A 199 -26.10 13.42 -6.30
N CYS A 200 -24.80 13.13 -6.47
CA CYS A 200 -24.02 13.39 -7.68
C CYS A 200 -24.17 12.33 -8.80
N CYS A 201 -24.68 11.12 -8.52
CA CYS A 201 -24.90 10.07 -9.53
C CYS A 201 -26.25 10.24 -10.27
N THR A 202 -26.20 10.91 -11.43
CA THR A 202 -27.39 11.10 -12.28
C THR A 202 -27.97 9.77 -12.79
N ARG A 203 -29.27 9.75 -13.11
CA ARG A 203 -29.91 8.59 -13.76
C ARG A 203 -29.24 8.23 -15.10
N SER A 204 -28.74 9.23 -15.82
CA SER A 204 -28.05 9.03 -17.11
C SER A 204 -26.74 8.26 -16.91
N MET A 205 -25.92 8.68 -15.95
CA MET A 205 -24.64 8.05 -15.65
C MET A 205 -24.82 6.59 -15.21
N ARG A 206 -25.83 6.31 -14.38
CA ARG A 206 -26.20 4.93 -14.01
C ARG A 206 -26.58 4.08 -15.21
N LYS A 207 -27.36 4.62 -16.16
CA LYS A 207 -27.75 3.91 -17.37
C LYS A 207 -26.54 3.59 -18.26
N GLU A 208 -25.60 4.53 -18.36
CA GLU A 208 -24.37 4.38 -19.13
C GLU A 208 -23.45 3.32 -18.52
N MET A 209 -23.24 3.34 -17.19
CA MET A 209 -22.49 2.29 -16.48
C MET A 209 -23.06 0.90 -16.75
N LEU A 210 -24.39 0.75 -16.69
CA LEU A 210 -25.05 -0.54 -16.97
C LEU A 210 -24.83 -1.01 -18.42
N GLU A 211 -24.78 -0.10 -19.39
CA GLU A 211 -24.56 -0.44 -20.79
C GLU A 211 -23.10 -0.84 -21.08
N VAL A 212 -22.15 -0.13 -20.50
CA VAL A 212 -20.71 -0.50 -20.56
C VAL A 212 -20.49 -1.88 -19.93
N ALA A 213 -21.12 -2.15 -18.78
CA ALA A 213 -21.02 -3.46 -18.13
C ALA A 213 -21.56 -4.61 -19.03
N ARG A 214 -22.66 -4.38 -19.75
CA ARG A 214 -23.26 -5.37 -20.67
C ARG A 214 -22.40 -5.63 -21.90
N THR A 215 -21.89 -4.57 -22.53
CA THR A 215 -21.09 -4.68 -23.76
C THR A 215 -19.74 -5.35 -23.51
N ASP A 216 -19.13 -5.11 -22.35
CA ASP A 216 -17.90 -5.79 -21.96
C ASP A 216 -18.13 -7.27 -21.62
N ALA A 217 -19.21 -7.58 -20.88
CA ALA A 217 -19.61 -8.97 -20.63
C ALA A 217 -19.83 -9.76 -21.94
N ALA A 218 -20.47 -9.14 -22.92
CA ALA A 218 -20.66 -9.73 -24.25
C ALA A 218 -19.33 -9.98 -24.99
N LYS A 219 -18.33 -9.11 -24.83
CA LYS A 219 -16.98 -9.30 -25.42
C LYS A 219 -16.22 -10.46 -24.76
N LYS A 220 -16.26 -10.60 -23.43
CA LYS A 220 -15.64 -11.74 -22.72
C LYS A 220 -16.27 -13.08 -23.12
N PHE A 221 -17.60 -13.16 -23.15
CA PHE A 221 -18.30 -14.37 -23.61
C PHE A 221 -17.95 -14.75 -25.06
N GLY A 222 -17.72 -13.78 -25.94
CA GLY A 222 -17.29 -14.05 -27.32
C GLY A 222 -15.85 -14.54 -27.46
N GLN A 223 -14.97 -14.26 -26.49
CA GLN A 223 -13.59 -14.73 -26.46
C GLN A 223 -13.46 -16.14 -25.86
N ASP A 224 -14.34 -16.54 -24.95
CA ASP A 224 -14.33 -17.87 -24.32
C ASP A 224 -14.95 -18.97 -25.21
N ILE A 225 -15.56 -18.61 -26.35
CA ILE A 225 -16.24 -19.54 -27.29
C ILE A 225 -15.37 -19.85 -28.53
N LEU A 226 -14.21 -19.22 -28.68
CA LEU A 226 -13.24 -19.45 -29.77
C LEU A 226 -11.99 -20.18 -29.26
#